data_AF-A0A941GCK5-F1
#
_entry.id   AF-A0A941GCK5-F1
#
_cell.length_a   1.000
_cell.length_b   1.000
_cell.length_c   1.000
_cell.angle_alpha   90.00
_cell.angle_beta   90.00
_cell.angle_gamma   90.00
#
_symmetry.space_group_name_H-M   'P 1'
#
loop_
_entity.id
_entity.type
_entity.pdbx_description
1 polymer ?
#
loop_
_entity_poly.entity_id
_entity_poly.type
_entity_poly.pdbx_seq_one_letter_code
_entity_poly.pdbx_strand_id
1 'polypeptide(L)'
;FLLELGAGFAFVGRQVLLDVGGEEFFIDLLFYHLKLRCYVVIELKAGKFKPEHLGQLGFYLTAVDRQVKHAQDNPSIGLLLCKSKNKVVAEYALGDKSQPMGIAEYKLVESL
;
A
#
# COMPACT_ATOMS: atom_id res chain seq x y z
N PHE A 1 -2.19 11.03 11.91
CA PHE A 1 -1.22 10.24 11.14
C PHE A 1 -1.63 10.06 9.67
N LEU A 2 -2.82 9.51 9.32
CA LEU A 2 -3.25 9.43 7.91
C LEU A 2 -3.72 10.77 7.28
N LEU A 3 -3.92 11.80 8.10
CA LEU A 3 -4.23 13.16 7.65
C LEU A 3 -3.02 13.91 7.04
N GLU A 4 -1.79 13.41 7.22
CA GLU A 4 -0.56 14.08 6.71
C GLU A 4 -0.07 13.52 5.37
N LEU A 5 -0.80 12.58 4.74
CA LEU A 5 -0.47 12.11 3.38
C LEU A 5 -0.47 13.26 2.34
N GLY A 6 -1.06 14.41 2.71
CA GLY A 6 -1.09 15.61 1.91
C GLY A 6 -2.38 15.73 1.11
N ALA A 7 -2.47 16.82 0.33
CA ALA A 7 -3.66 17.12 -0.44
C ALA A 7 -3.87 16.12 -1.59
N GLY A 8 -5.08 15.57 -1.68
CA GLY A 8 -5.50 14.72 -2.79
C GLY A 8 -5.78 13.26 -2.41
N PHE A 9 -5.44 12.82 -1.20
CA PHE A 9 -5.84 11.51 -0.69
C PHE A 9 -7.29 11.54 -0.22
N ALA A 10 -8.13 10.72 -0.82
CA ALA A 10 -9.49 10.42 -0.38
C ALA A 10 -9.49 9.06 0.32
N PHE A 11 -9.97 9.02 1.56
CA PHE A 11 -10.09 7.77 2.31
C PHE A 11 -11.22 6.90 1.72
N VAL A 12 -10.91 5.66 1.35
CA VAL A 12 -11.89 4.70 0.84
C VAL A 12 -12.31 3.75 1.96
N GLY A 13 -11.35 3.21 2.71
CA GLY A 13 -11.66 2.30 3.81
C GLY A 13 -10.44 1.79 4.57
N ARG A 14 -10.73 1.11 5.68
CA ARG A 14 -9.77 0.41 6.53
C ARG A 14 -10.21 -1.03 6.67
N GLN A 15 -9.26 -1.98 6.67
CA GLN A 15 -9.54 -3.42 6.66
C GLN A 15 -10.51 -3.78 5.52
N VAL A 16 -10.17 -3.31 4.31
CA VAL A 16 -11.02 -3.50 3.13
C VAL A 16 -10.90 -4.96 2.69
N LEU A 17 -12.02 -5.67 2.68
CA LEU A 17 -12.12 -7.04 2.23
C LEU A 17 -11.88 -7.13 0.71
N LEU A 18 -11.02 -8.06 0.32
CA LEU A 18 -10.84 -8.56 -1.03
C LEU A 18 -11.15 -10.05 -1.04
N ASP A 19 -12.05 -10.46 -1.92
CA ASP A 19 -12.24 -11.87 -2.26
C ASP A 19 -11.45 -12.19 -3.53
N VAL A 20 -10.48 -13.09 -3.42
CA VAL A 20 -9.70 -13.57 -4.55
C VAL A 20 -9.76 -15.08 -4.61
N GLY A 21 -10.60 -15.60 -5.50
CA GLY A 21 -10.74 -17.04 -5.70
C GLY A 21 -11.45 -17.76 -4.56
N GLY A 22 -12.30 -17.07 -3.80
CA GLY A 22 -13.00 -17.61 -2.63
C GLY A 22 -12.22 -17.53 -1.33
N GLU A 23 -11.02 -16.94 -1.35
CA GLU A 23 -10.23 -16.63 -0.16
C GLU A 23 -10.34 -15.14 0.19
N GLU A 24 -10.52 -14.86 1.49
CA GLU A 24 -10.64 -13.51 2.01
C GLU A 24 -9.29 -12.93 2.40
N PHE A 25 -9.02 -11.70 1.93
CA PHE A 25 -7.85 -10.91 2.28
C PHE A 25 -8.27 -9.53 2.73
N PHE A 26 -7.46 -8.88 3.57
CA PHE A 26 -7.78 -7.55 4.10
C PHE A 26 -6.65 -6.58 3.80
N ILE A 27 -6.97 -5.53 3.04
CA ILE A 27 -6.09 -4.38 2.89
C ILE A 27 -6.18 -3.54 4.16
N ASP A 28 -5.04 -3.24 4.77
CA ASP A 28 -5.02 -2.43 5.99
C ASP A 28 -5.71 -1.08 5.80
N LEU A 29 -5.30 -0.34 4.76
CA LEU A 29 -5.91 0.94 4.39
C LEU A 29 -5.93 1.12 2.88
N LEU A 30 -7.07 1.60 2.36
CA LEU A 30 -7.25 1.92 0.95
C LEU A 30 -7.61 3.39 0.81
N PHE A 31 -6.87 4.08 -0.06
CA PHE A 31 -7.12 5.46 -0.45
C PHE A 31 -7.30 5.55 -1.96
N TYR A 32 -7.87 6.66 -2.41
CA TYR A 32 -7.83 7.09 -3.80
C TYR A 32 -7.13 8.44 -3.90
N HIS A 33 -6.17 8.59 -4.81
CA HIS A 33 -5.46 9.84 -5.02
C HIS A 33 -6.09 10.65 -6.16
N LEU A 34 -6.74 11.77 -5.86
CA LEU A 34 -7.55 12.55 -6.79
C LEU A 34 -6.76 13.12 -7.98
N LYS A 35 -5.54 13.63 -7.76
CA LYS A 35 -4.70 14.17 -8.84
C LYS A 35 -4.06 13.08 -9.71
N LEU A 36 -3.51 12.04 -9.09
CA LEU A 36 -2.90 10.91 -9.81
C LEU A 36 -3.95 10.00 -10.45
N ARG A 37 -5.21 10.08 -10.01
CA ARG A 37 -6.33 9.24 -10.43
C ARG A 37 -6.02 7.75 -10.33
N CYS A 38 -5.60 7.30 -9.14
CA CYS A 38 -5.32 5.89 -8.87
C CYS A 38 -5.64 5.54 -7.41
N TYR A 39 -5.80 4.26 -7.13
CA TYR A 39 -5.87 3.77 -5.76
C TYR A 39 -4.48 3.71 -5.13
N VAL A 40 -4.43 3.93 -3.81
CA VAL A 40 -3.23 3.78 -3.00
C VAL A 40 -3.49 2.73 -1.93
N VAL A 41 -2.85 1.58 -2.08
CA VAL A 41 -2.91 0.47 -1.12
C VAL A 41 -1.81 0.67 -0.09
N ILE A 42 -2.18 0.79 1.18
CA ILE A 42 -1.21 0.97 2.26
C ILE A 42 -1.26 -0.25 3.17
N GLU A 43 -0.11 -0.90 3.33
CA GLU A 43 0.11 -2.06 4.20
C GLU A 43 0.96 -1.66 5.41
N LEU A 44 0.52 -1.99 6.62
CA LEU A 44 1.20 -1.64 7.86
C LEU A 44 1.92 -2.85 8.44
N LYS A 45 3.21 -2.70 8.77
CA LYS A 45 3.99 -3.73 9.46
C LYS A 45 4.57 -3.19 10.76
N ALA A 46 4.20 -3.82 11.88
CA ALA A 46 4.69 -3.47 13.22
C ALA A 46 6.20 -3.73 13.41
N GLY A 47 6.78 -4.56 12.54
CA GLY A 47 8.19 -4.96 12.60
C GLY A 47 9.07 -4.33 11.52
N LYS A 48 10.29 -4.88 11.42
CA LYS A 48 11.25 -4.53 10.37
C LYS A 48 10.72 -5.00 9.01
N PHE A 49 11.03 -4.23 7.96
CA PHE A 49 10.81 -4.65 6.58
C PHE A 49 11.41 -6.04 6.29
N LYS A 50 10.65 -6.87 5.59
CA LYS A 50 11.11 -8.12 4.98
C LYS A 50 10.68 -8.15 3.50
N PRO A 51 11.49 -8.73 2.58
CA PRO A 51 11.15 -8.81 1.16
C PRO A 51 9.79 -9.46 0.87
N GLU A 52 9.38 -10.47 1.65
CA GLU A 52 8.08 -11.15 1.52
C GLU A 52 6.88 -10.21 1.62
N HIS A 53 7.00 -9.10 2.36
CA HIS A 53 5.94 -8.09 2.48
C HIS A 53 5.62 -7.44 1.13
N LEU A 54 6.59 -7.33 0.21
CA LEU A 54 6.34 -6.83 -1.16
C LEU A 54 5.56 -7.81 -2.02
N GLY A 55 5.58 -9.11 -1.69
CA GLY A 55 4.73 -10.10 -2.34
C GLY A 55 3.27 -9.85 -2.02
N GLN A 56 2.95 -9.69 -0.73
CA GLN A 56 1.61 -9.37 -0.26
C GLN A 56 1.10 -8.03 -0.83
N LEU A 57 1.92 -6.97 -0.79
CA LEU A 57 1.54 -5.68 -1.35
C LEU A 57 1.29 -5.76 -2.87
N GLY A 58 2.15 -6.46 -3.62
CA GLY A 58 1.98 -6.64 -5.07
C GLY A 58 0.74 -7.46 -5.43
N PHE A 59 0.36 -8.42 -4.58
CA PHE A 59 -0.90 -9.15 -4.70
C PHE A 59 -2.10 -8.22 -4.54
N TYR A 60 -2.11 -7.38 -3.50
CA TYR A 60 -3.18 -6.40 -3.30
C TYR A 60 -3.30 -5.39 -4.44
N LEU A 61 -2.17 -4.87 -4.95
CA LEU A 61 -2.20 -4.01 -6.13
C LEU A 61 -2.85 -4.69 -7.33
N THR A 62 -2.54 -5.96 -7.57
CA THR A 62 -3.12 -6.73 -8.68
C THR A 62 -4.62 -6.94 -8.49
N ALA A 63 -5.06 -7.26 -7.28
CA ALA A 63 -6.48 -7.45 -6.98
C ALA A 63 -7.26 -6.13 -7.15
N VAL A 64 -6.76 -5.02 -6.59
CA VAL A 64 -7.38 -3.70 -6.72
C VAL A 64 -7.45 -3.27 -8.18
N ASP A 65 -6.36 -3.42 -8.94
CA ASP A 65 -6.32 -3.07 -10.36
C ASP A 65 -7.30 -3.87 -11.23
N ARG A 66 -7.64 -5.09 -10.83
CA ARG A 66 -8.54 -5.98 -11.59
C ARG A 66 -10.01 -5.87 -11.16
N GLN A 67 -10.27 -5.63 -9.88
CA GLN A 67 -11.61 -5.77 -9.30
C GLN A 67 -12.24 -4.42 -8.91
N VAL A 68 -11.43 -3.43 -8.53
CA VAL A 68 -11.91 -2.18 -7.90
C VAL A 68 -11.67 -0.98 -8.80
N LYS A 69 -10.53 -0.97 -9.50
CA LYS A 69 -10.09 0.12 -10.36
C LYS A 69 -11.05 0.32 -11.54
N HIS A 70 -11.39 1.57 -11.85
CA HIS A 70 -12.12 1.89 -13.08
C HIS A 70 -11.18 1.89 -14.29
N ALA A 71 -11.69 1.63 -15.49
CA ALA A 71 -10.86 1.55 -16.71
C ALA A 71 -10.07 2.83 -17.05
N GLN A 72 -10.45 3.97 -16.48
CA GLN A 72 -9.81 5.27 -16.69
C GLN A 72 -8.80 5.64 -15.60
N ASP A 73 -8.70 4.82 -14.54
CA ASP A 73 -7.78 5.07 -13.45
C ASP A 73 -6.38 4.56 -13.81
N ASN A 74 -5.36 5.29 -13.37
CA ASN A 74 -3.97 4.90 -13.49
C ASN A 74 -3.66 3.68 -12.61
N PRO A 75 -2.54 2.97 -12.86
CA PRO A 75 -2.12 1.85 -12.02
C PRO A 75 -2.06 2.20 -10.54
N SER A 76 -2.59 1.32 -9.69
CA SER A 76 -2.60 1.54 -8.24
C SER A 76 -1.19 1.55 -7.67
N ILE A 77 -0.96 2.39 -6.66
CA ILE A 77 0.33 2.56 -5.99
C ILE A 77 0.33 1.82 -4.66
N GLY A 78 1.40 1.08 -4.37
CA GLY A 78 1.57 0.39 -3.10
C GLY A 78 2.49 1.15 -2.16
N LEU A 79 2.09 1.32 -0.90
CA LEU A 79 2.93 1.87 0.16
C LEU A 79 3.03 0.87 1.31
N LEU A 80 4.23 0.35 1.54
CA LEU A 80 4.53 -0.47 2.71
C LEU A 80 5.09 0.42 3.83
N LEU A 81 4.38 0.53 4.94
CA LEU A 81 4.82 1.28 6.11
C LEU A 81 5.34 0.31 7.17
N CYS A 82 6.63 0.37 7.47
CA CYS A 82 7.28 -0.47 8.50
C CYS A 82 7.77 0.37 9.68
N LYS A 83 7.89 -0.23 10.87
CA LYS A 83 8.47 0.46 12.04
C LYS A 83 9.96 0.80 11.84
N SER A 84 10.65 -0.03 11.06
CA SER A 84 12.03 0.22 10.62
C SER A 84 12.33 -0.51 9.31
N LYS A 85 13.31 -0.01 8.56
CA LYS A 85 13.83 -0.67 7.35
C LYS A 85 15.35 -0.61 7.33
N ASN A 86 15.97 -1.65 6.79
CA ASN A 86 17.35 -1.54 6.31
C ASN A 86 17.28 -1.00 4.87
N LYS A 87 17.90 0.16 4.63
CA LYS A 87 17.82 0.85 3.33
C LYS A 87 18.35 -0.02 2.18
N VAL A 88 19.46 -0.73 2.38
CA VAL A 88 20.04 -1.63 1.37
C VAL A 88 19.07 -2.76 1.05
N VAL A 89 18.52 -3.43 2.06
CA VAL A 89 17.54 -4.51 1.84
C VAL A 89 16.29 -4.01 1.13
N ALA A 90 15.83 -2.79 1.45
CA ALA A 90 14.69 -2.16 0.77
C ALA A 90 14.99 -1.84 -0.69
N GLU A 91 16.17 -1.28 -0.99
CA GLU A 91 16.60 -0.96 -2.37
C GLU A 91 16.73 -2.23 -3.21
N TYR A 92 17.40 -3.27 -2.69
CA TYR A 92 17.50 -4.57 -3.38
C TYR A 92 16.13 -5.20 -3.65
N ALA A 93 15.18 -5.07 -2.71
CA ALA A 93 13.85 -5.64 -2.88
C ALA A 93 12.96 -4.85 -3.87
N LEU A 94 13.25 -3.56 -4.08
CA LEU A 94 12.52 -2.68 -5.00
C LEU A 94 13.13 -2.64 -6.41
N GLY A 95 14.44 -2.87 -6.55
CA GLY A 95 15.21 -2.60 -7.79
C GLY A 95 14.62 -3.17 -9.08
N ASP A 96 14.07 -4.39 -9.04
CA ASP A 96 13.54 -5.08 -10.23
C ASP A 96 11.99 -5.17 -10.27
N LYS A 97 11.28 -4.48 -9.37
CA LYS A 97 9.82 -4.53 -9.31
C LYS A 97 9.20 -3.59 -10.36
N SER A 98 8.39 -4.14 -11.25
CA SER A 98 7.67 -3.37 -12.28
C SER A 98 6.42 -2.65 -11.75
N GLN A 99 5.85 -3.10 -10.63
CA GLN A 99 4.68 -2.47 -10.00
C GLN A 99 5.11 -1.23 -9.19
N PRO A 100 4.32 -0.13 -9.22
CA PRO A 100 4.67 1.11 -8.52
C PRO A 100 4.50 0.96 -7.01
N MET A 101 5.59 0.60 -6.33
CA MET A 101 5.62 0.36 -4.89
C MET A 101 6.70 1.19 -4.18
N GLY A 102 6.39 1.65 -2.98
CA GLY A 102 7.31 2.35 -2.09
C GLY A 102 7.34 1.73 -0.69
N ILE A 103 8.48 1.85 -0.01
CA ILE A 103 8.66 1.46 1.39
C ILE A 103 9.02 2.68 2.21
N ALA A 104 8.20 3.01 3.21
CA ALA A 104 8.48 4.10 4.14
C ALA A 104 8.52 3.59 5.60
N GLU A 105 9.27 4.29 6.43
CA GLU A 105 9.22 4.09 7.87
C GLU A 105 8.12 4.98 8.45
N TYR A 106 7.38 4.49 9.43
CA TYR A 106 6.42 5.30 10.18
C TYR A 106 6.83 5.46 11.64
N LYS A 107 6.46 6.58 12.25
CA LYS A 107 6.60 6.82 13.68
C LYS A 107 5.21 6.82 14.30
N LEU A 108 5.02 6.05 15.37
CA LEU A 108 3.84 6.20 16.21
C LEU A 108 3.97 7.55 16.92
N VAL A 109 3.04 8.45 16.66
CA VAL A 109 2.88 9.66 17.46
C VAL A 109 2.02 9.25 18.65
N GLU A 110 2.58 9.31 19.85
CA GLU A 110 1.78 9.19 21.07
C GLU A 110 0.79 10.36 21.09
N SER A 111 -0.50 10.03 21.14
CA SER A 111 -1.55 11.03 21.37
C SER A 111 -1.41 11.54 22.81
N LEU A 112 -1.12 12.84 22.95
CA LEU A 112 -1.15 13.59 24.21
C LEU A 112 -2.54 13.53 24.87
#